data_AF-X0R098-F1
#
_entry.id   AF-X0R098-F1
#
_cell.length_a   1.000
_cell.length_b   1.000
_cell.length_c   1.000
_cell.angle_alpha   90.00
_cell.angle_beta   90.00
_cell.angle_gamma   90.00
#
_symmetry.space_group_name_H-M   'P 1'
#
loop_
_entity.id
_entity.type
_entity.pdbx_description
1 polymer ?
#
loop_
_entity_poly.entity_id
_entity_poly.type
_entity_poly.pdbx_seq_one_letter_code
_entity_poly.pdbx_strand_id
1 'polypeptide(L)'
;MKDSKLLLAFQIGERITDIRVFRFALDFSQGTPESAQVAYVDNRGERDIELPPAYDFDWIETTRDQMINGKYPHMNILDTIFVETVGGDLTIKIEDNTQSGQGIYSEPVEDRTQSLTDAEIAYAKVGSLILLKILPYREEDYRYFVYNTLTEAVLRLDAIGQSCVQLPEDHGIIFPGGYYLQTGEYKLFDANNVDAKDLKFKRKIISPNGEDVLFLFYDRDLGITGLFPYNLIKKQLANPIYCNGMALAENGRLVLFSDQSEPSRIHPMQIWHTPYASHEYVSELPESTSFYGKIGNKELVRGISDLYSITRLIDNQSVSQKLYEELADNTSRLFDSYYCCLSLS
;
A
#
# COMPACT_ATOMS: atom_id res chain seq x y z
N MET A 1 2.62 19.25 12.42
CA MET A 1 1.59 20.22 12.02
C MET A 1 0.39 19.44 11.49
N LYS A 2 -0.80 19.64 12.07
CA LYS A 2 -2.06 19.03 11.62
C LYS A 2 -3.16 20.06 11.79
N ASP A 3 -3.95 20.32 10.76
CA ASP A 3 -5.06 21.29 10.77
C ASP A 3 -4.70 22.66 11.39
N SER A 4 -3.60 23.26 10.93
CA SER A 4 -3.03 24.53 11.44
C SER A 4 -2.65 24.53 12.93
N LYS A 5 -2.46 23.34 13.53
CA LYS A 5 -1.96 23.18 14.88
C LYS A 5 -0.55 22.61 14.89
N LEU A 6 0.29 23.19 15.73
CA LEU A 6 1.56 22.62 16.14
C LEU A 6 1.29 21.62 17.28
N LEU A 7 1.80 20.40 17.11
CA LEU A 7 1.67 19.33 18.08
C LEU A 7 3.07 19.03 18.64
N LEU A 8 3.20 19.04 19.96
CA LEU A 8 4.42 18.61 20.66
C LEU A 8 4.08 17.38 21.50
N ALA A 9 4.65 16.23 21.12
CA ALA A 9 4.44 14.96 21.80
C ALA A 9 5.65 14.63 22.67
N PHE A 10 5.39 14.29 23.93
CA PHE A 10 6.42 13.86 24.88
C PHE A 10 6.04 12.51 25.45
N GLN A 11 6.98 11.56 25.46
CA GLN A 11 6.84 10.34 26.22
C GLN A 11 7.03 10.65 27.70
N ILE A 12 6.04 10.30 28.52
CA ILE A 12 5.98 10.58 29.96
C ILE A 12 6.13 9.31 30.82
N GLY A 13 6.09 8.13 30.21
CA GLY A 13 6.24 6.84 30.88
C GLY A 13 7.19 5.89 30.16
N GLU A 14 7.30 4.67 30.64
CA GLU A 14 8.20 3.65 30.07
C GLU A 14 7.70 3.11 28.73
N ARG A 15 6.38 3.07 28.52
CA ARG A 15 5.81 2.59 27.26
C ARG A 15 5.77 3.70 26.23
N ILE A 16 5.99 3.35 24.97
CA ILE A 16 5.88 4.29 23.86
C ILE A 16 4.46 4.85 23.69
N THR A 17 3.45 4.20 24.28
CA THR A 17 2.05 4.65 24.36
C THR A 17 1.79 5.68 25.44
N ASP A 18 2.70 5.82 26.40
CA ASP A 18 2.56 6.75 27.51
C ASP A 18 3.04 8.12 27.04
N ILE A 19 2.26 8.74 26.16
CA ILE A 19 2.57 10.02 25.52
C ILE A 19 1.59 11.10 25.96
N ARG A 20 2.10 12.32 26.09
CA ARG A 20 1.32 13.52 26.30
C ARG A 20 1.52 14.44 25.11
N VAL A 21 0.42 14.86 24.48
CA VAL A 21 0.48 15.70 23.28
C VAL A 21 -0.13 17.06 23.55
N PHE A 22 0.74 18.07 23.51
CA PHE A 22 0.36 19.47 23.66
C PHE A 22 0.02 20.06 22.30
N ARG A 23 -1.09 20.80 22.24
CA ARG A 23 -1.61 21.42 21.04
C ARG A 23 -1.48 22.93 21.13
N PHE A 24 -0.95 23.51 20.07
CA PHE A 24 -0.84 24.94 19.92
C PHE A 24 -1.47 25.34 18.59
N ALA A 25 -2.45 26.23 18.62
CA ALA A 25 -3.02 26.81 17.41
C ALA A 25 -2.05 27.84 16.85
N LEU A 26 -1.83 27.80 15.54
CA LEU A 26 -1.06 28.81 14.83
C LEU A 26 -2.03 29.74 14.11
N ASP A 27 -1.96 31.03 14.44
CA ASP A 27 -2.70 32.08 13.77
C ASP A 27 -1.77 32.85 12.82
N PHE A 28 -2.08 32.77 11.53
CA PHE A 28 -1.35 33.43 10.44
C PHE A 28 -2.04 34.72 9.97
N SER A 29 -3.09 35.19 10.65
CA SER A 29 -3.88 36.35 10.23
C SER A 29 -3.13 37.69 10.23
N GLN A 30 -2.01 37.79 10.97
CA GLN A 30 -1.29 39.03 11.23
C GLN A 30 0.05 39.19 10.47
N GLY A 31 0.41 38.31 9.52
CA GLY A 31 1.63 38.51 8.72
C GLY A 31 2.27 37.24 8.13
N THR A 32 3.58 37.30 7.88
CA THR A 32 4.40 36.19 7.37
C THR A 32 4.45 35.01 8.37
N PRO A 33 4.79 33.77 7.94
CA PRO A 33 4.83 32.60 8.83
C PRO A 33 5.68 32.78 10.10
N GLU A 34 6.71 33.64 10.03
CA GLU A 34 7.60 33.99 11.14
C GLU A 34 6.93 34.82 12.25
N SER A 35 5.80 35.47 11.93
CA SER A 35 5.02 36.31 12.84
C SER A 35 3.76 35.63 13.38
N ALA A 36 3.59 34.34 13.10
CA ALA A 36 2.41 33.58 13.51
C ALA A 36 2.25 33.60 15.04
N GLN A 37 1.05 33.96 15.52
CA GLN A 37 0.77 33.90 16.94
C GLN A 37 0.54 32.44 17.34
N VAL A 38 1.20 32.01 18.42
CA VAL A 38 1.11 30.65 18.94
C VAL A 38 0.26 30.67 20.21
N ALA A 39 -0.92 30.06 20.16
CA ALA A 39 -1.82 29.96 21.30
C ALA A 39 -1.89 28.52 21.81
N TYR A 40 -1.61 28.31 23.11
CA TYR A 40 -1.83 27.01 23.74
C TYR A 40 -3.32 26.66 23.73
N VAL A 41 -3.64 25.44 23.31
CA VAL A 41 -5.02 24.92 23.26
C VAL A 41 -5.27 24.00 24.44
N ASP A 42 -4.62 22.84 24.46
CA ASP A 42 -4.71 21.86 25.55
C ASP A 42 -3.59 20.80 25.44
N ASN A 43 -3.67 19.76 26.28
CA ASN A 43 -2.77 18.60 26.30
C ASN A 43 -3.50 17.28 25.98
N ARG A 44 -4.49 17.32 25.07
CA ARG A 44 -5.33 16.18 24.66
C ARG A 44 -5.19 15.84 23.18
N GLY A 45 -3.98 15.96 22.64
CA GLY A 45 -3.69 15.74 21.22
C GLY A 45 -3.29 14.31 20.86
N GLU A 46 -3.46 13.33 21.74
CA GLU A 46 -3.01 11.95 21.53
C GLU A 46 -3.60 11.36 20.24
N ARG A 47 -4.89 11.60 19.98
CA ARG A 47 -5.57 11.20 18.73
C ARG A 47 -5.09 11.96 17.49
N ASP A 48 -4.50 13.13 17.66
CA ASP A 48 -4.04 13.93 16.52
C ASP A 48 -2.75 13.37 15.91
N ILE A 49 -1.97 12.61 16.69
CA ILE A 49 -0.71 11.97 16.25
C ILE A 49 -0.84 10.46 15.97
N GLU A 50 -2.02 9.87 16.20
CA GLU A 50 -2.28 8.49 15.84
C GLU A 50 -2.05 8.29 14.33
N LEU A 51 -1.38 7.18 13.99
CA LEU A 51 -1.22 6.77 12.61
C LEU A 51 -2.60 6.43 12.02
N PRO A 52 -2.79 6.62 10.71
CA PRO A 52 -3.97 6.11 10.04
C PRO A 52 -4.06 4.57 10.17
N PRO A 53 -5.21 3.98 9.86
CA PRO A 53 -5.35 2.53 9.78
C PRO A 53 -4.24 1.91 8.91
N ALA A 54 -3.73 0.76 9.33
CA ALA A 54 -2.68 0.04 8.62
C ALA A 54 -3.15 -0.53 7.26
N TYR A 55 -4.47 -0.59 7.08
CA TYR A 55 -5.16 -1.09 5.90
C TYR A 55 -6.16 -0.05 5.40
N ASP A 56 -6.30 0.10 4.09
CA ASP A 56 -7.37 0.90 3.47
C ASP A 56 -8.57 0.03 3.02
N PHE A 57 -8.62 -1.21 3.50
CA PHE A 57 -9.69 -2.18 3.35
C PHE A 57 -9.92 -2.91 4.67
N ASP A 58 -11.10 -3.51 4.81
CA ASP A 58 -11.48 -4.27 6.01
C ASP A 58 -11.29 -5.77 5.77
N TRP A 59 -10.73 -6.44 6.77
CA TRP A 59 -10.69 -7.90 6.82
C TRP A 59 -12.06 -8.45 7.23
N ILE A 60 -12.63 -9.31 6.41
CA ILE A 60 -13.91 -9.95 6.64
C ILE A 60 -13.65 -11.38 7.14
N GLU A 61 -14.02 -11.65 8.39
CA GLU A 61 -13.97 -13.00 8.95
C GLU A 61 -14.99 -13.91 8.27
N THR A 62 -14.58 -15.14 8.00
CA THR A 62 -15.46 -16.15 7.43
C THR A 62 -16.46 -16.67 8.47
N THR A 63 -17.60 -17.14 7.97
CA THR A 63 -18.70 -17.64 8.80
C THR A 63 -19.03 -19.09 8.46
N ARG A 64 -19.84 -19.75 9.30
CA ARG A 64 -20.27 -21.13 9.07
C ARG A 64 -21.05 -21.32 7.77
N ASP A 65 -21.74 -20.28 7.28
CA ASP A 65 -22.52 -20.35 6.05
C ASP A 65 -21.64 -20.51 4.81
N GLN A 66 -20.36 -20.14 4.92
CA GLN A 66 -19.37 -20.29 3.85
C GLN A 66 -18.69 -21.67 3.87
N MET A 67 -18.97 -22.51 4.88
CA MET A 67 -18.36 -23.82 5.01
C MET A 67 -19.03 -24.83 4.08
N ILE A 68 -18.24 -25.42 3.18
CA ILE A 68 -18.69 -26.52 2.32
C ILE A 68 -18.21 -27.84 2.90
N ASN A 69 -19.16 -28.71 3.24
CA ASN A 69 -18.90 -30.00 3.84
C ASN A 69 -18.57 -31.06 2.77
N GLY A 70 -17.74 -32.03 3.13
CA GLY A 70 -17.40 -33.17 2.28
C GLY A 70 -16.24 -33.98 2.84
N LYS A 71 -15.55 -34.74 1.98
CA LYS A 71 -14.37 -35.53 2.39
C LYS A 71 -13.19 -34.60 2.75
N TYR A 72 -13.03 -33.55 1.97
CA TYR A 72 -12.09 -32.45 2.19
C TYR A 72 -12.91 -31.16 2.32
N PRO A 73 -13.46 -30.87 3.51
CA PRO A 73 -14.26 -29.67 3.72
C PRO A 73 -13.39 -28.43 3.52
N HIS A 74 -13.97 -27.37 2.97
CA HIS A 74 -13.26 -26.13 2.71
C HIS A 74 -14.16 -24.91 2.97
N MET A 75 -13.53 -23.75 3.15
CA MET A 75 -14.18 -22.47 3.31
C MET A 75 -14.31 -21.78 1.95
N ASN A 76 -15.54 -21.44 1.56
CA ASN A 76 -15.82 -20.70 0.33
C ASN A 76 -15.58 -19.19 0.54
N ILE A 77 -14.66 -18.64 -0.26
CA ILE A 77 -14.36 -17.22 -0.30
C ILE A 77 -14.89 -16.64 -1.62
N LEU A 78 -15.98 -15.89 -1.51
CA LEU A 78 -16.59 -15.12 -2.61
C LEU A 78 -16.95 -15.96 -3.84
N ASP A 79 -17.28 -17.24 -3.67
CA ASP A 79 -17.57 -18.18 -4.77
C ASP A 79 -16.44 -18.26 -5.81
N THR A 80 -15.21 -17.91 -5.39
CA THR A 80 -14.07 -17.75 -6.29
C THR A 80 -12.89 -18.63 -5.89
N ILE A 81 -12.57 -18.67 -4.60
CA ILE A 81 -11.51 -19.54 -4.06
C ILE A 81 -11.98 -20.29 -2.83
N PHE A 82 -11.39 -21.45 -2.60
CA PHE A 82 -11.78 -22.37 -1.54
C PHE A 82 -10.57 -22.73 -0.70
N VAL A 83 -10.64 -22.47 0.60
CA VAL A 83 -9.53 -22.67 1.55
C VAL A 83 -9.78 -23.91 2.39
N GLU A 84 -8.87 -24.86 2.31
CA GLU A 84 -8.86 -26.11 3.08
C GLU A 84 -7.72 -26.06 4.10
N THR A 85 -7.98 -26.43 5.36
CA THR A 85 -6.97 -26.56 6.41
C THR A 85 -7.11 -27.92 7.11
N VAL A 86 -7.25 -28.98 6.33
CA VAL A 86 -7.43 -30.36 6.82
C VAL A 86 -6.38 -31.28 6.21
N GLY A 87 -6.21 -32.48 6.76
CA GLY A 87 -5.22 -33.44 6.24
C GLY A 87 -3.76 -33.09 6.54
N GLY A 88 -3.55 -32.02 7.31
CA GLY A 88 -2.24 -31.53 7.72
C GLY A 88 -1.60 -30.49 6.80
N ASP A 89 -2.36 -30.01 5.81
CA ASP A 89 -1.93 -28.92 4.92
C ASP A 89 -2.98 -27.80 4.89
N LEU A 90 -2.51 -26.58 4.64
CA LEU A 90 -3.32 -25.45 4.18
C LEU A 90 -3.27 -25.46 2.65
N THR A 91 -4.42 -25.66 2.02
CA THR A 91 -4.57 -25.74 0.56
C THR A 91 -5.56 -24.69 0.06
N ILE A 92 -5.21 -24.00 -1.01
CA ILE A 92 -6.07 -23.02 -1.69
C ILE A 92 -6.44 -23.55 -3.08
N LYS A 93 -7.74 -23.57 -3.37
CA LYS A 93 -8.32 -24.10 -4.62
C LYS A 93 -9.15 -23.04 -5.33
N ILE A 94 -9.39 -23.27 -6.62
CA ILE A 94 -10.27 -22.45 -7.48
C ILE A 94 -11.53 -23.19 -7.93
N GLU A 95 -11.62 -24.49 -7.63
CA GLU A 95 -12.80 -25.31 -7.92
C GLU A 95 -13.47 -25.73 -6.60
N ASP A 96 -14.81 -25.67 -6.59
CA ASP A 96 -15.63 -26.23 -5.51
C ASP A 96 -15.61 -27.77 -5.61
N ASN A 97 -14.54 -28.36 -5.08
CA ASN A 97 -14.37 -29.80 -5.05
C ASN A 97 -13.94 -30.27 -3.65
N THR A 98 -14.85 -30.98 -3.00
CA THR A 98 -14.62 -31.61 -1.70
C THR A 98 -14.17 -33.07 -1.79
N GLN A 99 -13.97 -33.62 -2.99
CA GLN A 99 -13.52 -35.01 -3.21
C GLN A 99 -12.01 -35.17 -3.25
N SER A 100 -11.26 -34.14 -3.65
CA SER A 100 -9.79 -34.11 -3.65
C SER A 100 -9.27 -32.93 -2.82
N GLY A 101 -8.11 -33.11 -2.19
CA GLY A 101 -7.39 -32.05 -1.47
C GLY A 101 -6.35 -31.32 -2.32
N GLN A 102 -6.43 -31.40 -3.65
CA GLN A 102 -5.48 -30.72 -4.53
C GLN A 102 -5.97 -29.30 -4.85
N GLY A 103 -5.04 -28.35 -4.88
CA GLY A 103 -5.31 -26.95 -5.17
C GLY A 103 -4.17 -26.32 -5.97
N ILE A 104 -4.30 -25.02 -6.20
CA ILE A 104 -3.26 -24.22 -6.89
C ILE A 104 -2.13 -23.81 -5.94
N TYR A 105 -2.32 -23.99 -4.64
CA TYR A 105 -1.32 -23.77 -3.61
C TYR A 105 -1.55 -24.72 -2.44
N SER A 106 -0.47 -25.23 -1.84
CA SER A 106 -0.52 -26.09 -0.66
C SER A 106 0.78 -25.96 0.14
N GLU A 107 0.66 -25.85 1.46
CA GLU A 107 1.78 -25.88 2.40
C GLU A 107 1.37 -26.56 3.72
N PRO A 108 2.31 -27.17 4.46
CA PRO A 108 1.97 -27.86 5.71
C PRO A 108 1.54 -26.89 6.82
N VAL A 109 0.68 -27.37 7.72
CA VAL A 109 0.36 -26.73 9.00
C VAL A 109 1.10 -27.42 10.16
N GLU A 110 1.28 -26.72 11.28
CA GLU A 110 1.96 -27.29 12.45
C GLU A 110 1.16 -28.44 13.08
N ASP A 111 -0.13 -28.24 13.34
CA ASP A 111 -1.00 -29.29 13.89
C ASP A 111 -1.71 -30.04 12.76
N ARG A 112 -1.21 -31.24 12.45
CA ARG A 112 -1.77 -32.08 11.37
C ARG A 112 -3.17 -32.64 11.67
N THR A 113 -3.63 -32.52 12.91
CA THR A 113 -4.97 -32.98 13.35
C THR A 113 -6.03 -31.88 13.28
N GLN A 114 -5.63 -30.69 12.84
CA GLN A 114 -6.50 -29.53 12.62
C GLN A 114 -7.72 -29.88 11.76
N SER A 115 -8.88 -29.39 12.20
CA SER A 115 -10.11 -29.33 11.40
C SER A 115 -10.30 -27.93 10.80
N LEU A 116 -11.18 -27.82 9.81
CA LEU A 116 -11.46 -26.54 9.14
C LEU A 116 -11.95 -25.46 10.10
N THR A 117 -12.73 -25.81 11.14
CA THR A 117 -13.27 -24.86 12.11
C THR A 117 -12.24 -24.36 13.13
N ASP A 118 -11.08 -25.02 13.23
CA ASP A 118 -10.04 -24.64 14.17
C ASP A 118 -9.14 -23.52 13.61
N ALA A 119 -9.20 -23.26 12.30
CA ALA A 119 -8.49 -22.17 11.65
C ALA A 119 -9.30 -20.87 11.74
N GLU A 120 -8.62 -19.74 11.96
CA GLU A 120 -9.22 -18.44 11.71
C GLU A 120 -8.94 -18.03 10.27
N ILE A 121 -9.98 -17.79 9.48
CA ILE A 121 -9.86 -17.38 8.08
C ILE A 121 -10.60 -16.07 7.89
N ALA A 122 -9.87 -15.06 7.42
CA ALA A 122 -10.42 -13.78 6.99
C ALA A 122 -9.94 -13.44 5.57
N TYR A 123 -10.71 -12.62 4.87
CA TYR A 123 -10.41 -12.22 3.50
C TYR A 123 -10.73 -10.74 3.25
N ALA A 124 -10.13 -10.18 2.20
CA ALA A 124 -10.47 -8.87 1.69
C ALA A 124 -10.41 -8.89 0.15
N LYS A 125 -11.39 -8.26 -0.52
CA LYS A 125 -11.36 -8.09 -1.98
C LYS A 125 -10.85 -6.70 -2.32
N VAL A 126 -9.79 -6.64 -3.11
CA VAL A 126 -9.11 -5.41 -3.52
C VAL A 126 -8.92 -5.42 -5.03
N GLY A 127 -9.79 -4.73 -5.77
CA GLY A 127 -9.81 -4.80 -7.23
C GLY A 127 -10.01 -6.24 -7.73
N SER A 128 -9.08 -6.71 -8.55
CA SER A 128 -9.00 -8.10 -9.03
C SER A 128 -8.24 -9.06 -8.09
N LEU A 129 -7.79 -8.59 -6.93
CA LEU A 129 -7.08 -9.39 -5.93
C LEU A 129 -8.02 -9.82 -4.79
N ILE A 130 -7.82 -11.04 -4.31
CA ILE A 130 -8.41 -11.54 -3.06
C ILE A 130 -7.26 -11.79 -2.09
N LEU A 131 -7.23 -11.03 -1.01
CA LEU A 131 -6.27 -11.18 0.06
C LEU A 131 -6.82 -12.15 1.10
N LEU A 132 -5.98 -13.04 1.62
CA LEU A 132 -6.31 -13.97 2.68
C LEU A 132 -5.42 -13.73 3.90
N LYS A 133 -6.02 -13.84 5.07
CA LYS A 133 -5.36 -13.85 6.37
C LYS A 133 -5.83 -15.11 7.09
N ILE A 134 -4.91 -16.04 7.33
CA ILE A 134 -5.23 -17.36 7.87
C ILE A 134 -4.36 -17.63 9.09
N LEU A 135 -4.96 -17.98 10.22
CA LEU A 135 -4.26 -18.53 11.38
C LEU A 135 -4.57 -20.02 11.47
N PRO A 136 -3.63 -20.89 11.10
CA PRO A 136 -3.81 -22.31 11.35
C PRO A 136 -3.84 -22.62 12.86
N TYR A 137 -4.36 -23.78 13.20
CA TYR A 137 -4.57 -24.14 14.59
C TYR A 137 -3.23 -24.31 15.33
N ARG A 138 -3.12 -23.65 16.49
CA ARG A 138 -1.93 -23.61 17.37
C ARG A 138 -0.68 -22.93 16.80
N GLU A 139 -0.81 -22.25 15.66
CA GLU A 139 0.25 -21.35 15.20
C GLU A 139 0.12 -19.99 15.90
N GLU A 140 1.25 -19.30 16.12
CA GLU A 140 1.26 -17.97 16.73
C GLU A 140 1.11 -16.85 15.70
N ASP A 141 1.52 -17.11 14.45
CA ASP A 141 1.60 -16.11 13.38
C ASP A 141 0.53 -16.36 12.31
N TYR A 142 -0.14 -15.27 11.90
CA TYR A 142 -1.01 -15.31 10.72
C TYR A 142 -0.17 -15.48 9.45
N ARG A 143 -0.67 -16.31 8.54
CA ARG A 143 -0.18 -16.47 7.18
C ARG A 143 -1.01 -15.63 6.24
N TYR A 144 -0.36 -14.94 5.31
CA TYR A 144 -1.04 -14.04 4.39
C TYR A 144 -0.82 -14.45 2.94
N PHE A 145 -1.88 -14.36 2.14
CA PHE A 145 -1.84 -14.74 0.73
C PHE A 145 -2.50 -13.70 -0.16
N VAL A 146 -2.01 -13.61 -1.38
CA VAL A 146 -2.62 -12.84 -2.47
C VAL A 146 -3.04 -13.83 -3.54
N TYR A 147 -4.34 -13.95 -3.74
CA TYR A 147 -4.90 -14.61 -4.92
C TYR A 147 -5.20 -13.56 -6.00
N ASN A 148 -4.65 -13.76 -7.19
CA ASN A 148 -4.93 -12.91 -8.35
C ASN A 148 -5.97 -13.59 -9.23
N THR A 149 -7.14 -12.97 -9.37
CA THR A 149 -8.27 -13.54 -10.14
C THR A 149 -8.01 -13.56 -11.65
N LEU A 150 -7.08 -12.75 -12.17
CA LEU A 150 -6.71 -12.69 -13.58
C LEU A 150 -5.74 -13.80 -13.97
N THR A 151 -4.71 -14.03 -13.13
CA THR A 151 -3.70 -15.06 -13.38
C THR A 151 -4.01 -16.40 -12.74
N GLU A 152 -5.05 -16.45 -11.90
CA GLU A 152 -5.47 -17.62 -11.10
C GLU A 152 -4.33 -18.21 -10.26
N ALA A 153 -3.43 -17.33 -9.79
CA ALA A 153 -2.25 -17.69 -9.02
C ALA A 153 -2.38 -17.21 -7.57
N VAL A 154 -1.81 -17.99 -6.65
CA VAL A 154 -1.68 -17.64 -5.24
C VAL A 154 -0.21 -17.41 -4.92
N LEU A 155 0.07 -16.32 -4.21
CA LEU A 155 1.38 -16.03 -3.64
C LEU A 155 1.25 -15.88 -2.12
N ARG A 156 2.09 -16.60 -1.37
CA ARG A 156 2.28 -16.35 0.06
C ARG A 156 3.09 -15.07 0.25
N LEU A 157 2.55 -14.13 1.01
CA LEU A 157 3.07 -12.77 1.14
C LEU A 157 2.79 -12.20 2.53
N ASP A 158 3.51 -12.70 3.54
CA ASP A 158 3.30 -12.36 4.96
C ASP A 158 3.54 -10.88 5.28
N ALA A 159 4.30 -10.16 4.44
CA ALA A 159 4.58 -8.74 4.60
C ALA A 159 3.32 -7.85 4.59
N ILE A 160 2.22 -8.28 3.95
CA ILE A 160 0.96 -7.51 3.97
C ILE A 160 0.33 -7.48 5.37
N GLY A 161 0.70 -8.39 6.28
CA GLY A 161 0.17 -8.46 7.63
C GLY A 161 0.58 -7.32 8.56
N GLN A 162 1.64 -6.59 8.21
CA GLN A 162 2.07 -5.40 8.96
C GLN A 162 1.20 -4.19 8.62
N SER A 163 1.11 -3.91 7.31
CA SER A 163 0.34 -2.80 6.75
C SER A 163 0.22 -3.03 5.25
N CYS A 164 -0.92 -2.70 4.65
CA CYS A 164 -1.14 -2.90 3.23
C CYS A 164 -2.18 -1.91 2.72
N VAL A 165 -1.87 -1.18 1.66
CA VAL A 165 -2.79 -0.20 1.06
C VAL A 165 -2.83 -0.36 -0.46
N GLN A 166 -3.90 0.13 -1.07
CA GLN A 166 -4.09 0.10 -2.51
C GLN A 166 -3.16 1.06 -3.23
N LEU A 167 -2.56 0.58 -4.32
CA LEU A 167 -1.93 1.44 -5.30
C LEU A 167 -3.02 2.23 -6.05
N PRO A 168 -2.69 3.44 -6.57
CA PRO A 168 -3.67 4.23 -7.32
C PRO A 168 -4.08 3.51 -8.61
N GLU A 169 -5.22 3.92 -9.17
CA GLU A 169 -5.75 3.39 -10.44
C GLU A 169 -5.94 1.86 -10.43
N ASP A 170 -6.22 1.31 -9.26
CA ASP A 170 -6.39 -0.13 -9.04
C ASP A 170 -5.19 -0.96 -9.54
N HIS A 171 -3.98 -0.39 -9.52
CA HIS A 171 -2.80 -1.08 -10.04
C HIS A 171 -2.41 -2.33 -9.23
N GLY A 172 -2.86 -2.41 -7.98
CA GLY A 172 -2.57 -3.50 -7.05
C GLY A 172 -2.41 -2.99 -5.63
N ILE A 173 -1.48 -3.57 -4.87
CA ILE A 173 -1.24 -3.25 -3.46
C ILE A 173 0.22 -2.93 -3.18
N ILE A 174 0.45 -2.13 -2.15
CA ILE A 174 1.77 -1.79 -1.61
C ILE A 174 1.79 -2.00 -0.10
N PHE A 175 2.89 -2.52 0.39
CA PHE A 175 3.09 -2.92 1.79
C PHE A 175 4.56 -2.67 2.18
N PRO A 176 4.91 -2.69 3.48
CA PRO A 176 6.28 -2.63 3.92
C PRO A 176 7.12 -3.71 3.23
N GLY A 177 8.14 -3.29 2.50
CA GLY A 177 9.02 -4.22 1.80
C GLY A 177 8.59 -4.59 0.39
N GLY A 178 7.49 -4.08 -0.18
CA GLY A 178 7.18 -4.41 -1.57
C GLY A 178 5.86 -3.91 -2.14
N TYR A 179 5.59 -4.39 -3.35
CA TYR A 179 4.31 -4.20 -4.03
C TYR A 179 3.94 -5.45 -4.85
N TYR A 180 2.65 -5.59 -5.12
CA TYR A 180 2.08 -6.62 -5.98
C TYR A 180 1.09 -5.97 -6.95
N LEU A 181 1.28 -6.16 -8.26
CA LEU A 181 0.41 -5.60 -9.30
C LEU A 181 -0.68 -6.59 -9.72
N GLN A 182 -1.77 -6.06 -10.27
CA GLN A 182 -2.82 -6.89 -10.88
C GLN A 182 -2.33 -7.74 -12.06
N THR A 183 -1.24 -7.35 -12.72
CA THR A 183 -0.59 -8.18 -13.75
C THR A 183 0.07 -9.44 -13.18
N GLY A 184 0.19 -9.58 -11.85
CA GLY A 184 0.93 -10.64 -11.17
C GLY A 184 2.41 -10.33 -10.96
N GLU A 185 2.92 -9.23 -11.54
CA GLU A 185 4.27 -8.75 -11.25
C GLU A 185 4.34 -8.24 -9.81
N TYR A 186 5.36 -8.68 -9.07
CA TYR A 186 5.61 -8.22 -7.73
C TYR A 186 7.10 -8.03 -7.50
N LYS A 187 7.44 -7.20 -6.53
CA LYS A 187 8.82 -7.00 -6.11
C LYS A 187 8.90 -6.86 -4.61
N LEU A 188 9.77 -7.66 -4.02
CA LEU A 188 10.15 -7.57 -2.63
C LEU A 188 11.51 -6.87 -2.55
N PHE A 189 11.61 -5.92 -1.63
CA PHE A 189 12.82 -5.23 -1.28
C PHE A 189 13.34 -5.82 0.01
N ASP A 190 14.64 -6.04 0.04
CA ASP A 190 15.27 -6.57 1.23
C ASP A 190 15.28 -5.50 2.34
N ALA A 191 14.53 -5.75 3.41
CA ALA A 191 14.55 -4.93 4.61
C ALA A 191 15.78 -5.20 5.48
N ASN A 192 16.60 -6.22 5.18
CA ASN A 192 17.74 -6.65 6.01
C ASN A 192 18.79 -5.55 6.28
N ASN A 193 18.78 -4.44 5.54
CA ASN A 193 19.68 -3.31 5.79
C ASN A 193 19.13 -2.28 6.80
N VAL A 194 17.91 -2.47 7.29
CA VAL A 194 17.23 -1.54 8.20
C VAL A 194 16.51 -2.37 9.25
N ASP A 195 16.83 -2.17 10.53
CA ASP A 195 16.22 -2.88 11.66
C ASP A 195 14.70 -2.64 11.84
N ALA A 196 14.04 -1.98 10.88
CA ALA A 196 12.61 -1.66 10.91
C ALA A 196 11.77 -2.94 10.87
N LYS A 197 10.95 -3.14 11.92
CA LYS A 197 10.20 -4.38 12.14
C LYS A 197 8.69 -4.18 12.03
N ASP A 198 8.18 -3.00 12.33
CA ASP A 198 6.73 -2.71 12.37
C ASP A 198 6.40 -1.41 11.60
N LEU A 199 6.68 -1.42 10.30
CA LEU A 199 6.42 -0.29 9.42
C LEU A 199 4.92 -0.19 9.14
N LYS A 200 4.28 0.88 9.62
CA LYS A 200 2.84 1.12 9.41
C LYS A 200 2.58 2.28 8.48
N PHE A 201 1.55 2.17 7.64
CA PHE A 201 1.18 3.24 6.73
C PHE A 201 0.96 4.55 7.51
N LYS A 202 1.61 5.62 7.04
CA LYS A 202 1.53 6.95 7.67
C LYS A 202 0.81 7.95 6.79
N ARG A 203 1.15 8.01 5.50
CA ARG A 203 0.50 8.85 4.49
C ARG A 203 0.99 8.52 3.09
N LYS A 204 0.26 9.00 2.09
CA LYS A 204 0.72 9.09 0.70
C LYS A 204 0.81 10.56 0.26
N ILE A 205 1.76 10.86 -0.62
CA ILE A 205 1.94 12.18 -1.23
C ILE A 205 1.85 12.02 -2.74
N ILE A 206 0.83 12.62 -3.34
CA ILE A 206 0.63 12.58 -4.79
C ILE A 206 1.34 13.80 -5.38
N SER A 207 2.27 13.55 -6.28
CA SER A 207 2.96 14.61 -7.00
C SER A 207 2.00 15.36 -7.94
N PRO A 208 2.09 16.69 -8.05
CA PRO A 208 1.32 17.47 -9.01
C PRO A 208 1.64 17.13 -10.48
N ASN A 209 2.78 16.48 -10.75
CA ASN A 209 3.07 15.98 -12.09
C ASN A 209 2.09 14.86 -12.51
N GLY A 210 1.35 14.26 -11.59
CA GLY A 210 0.39 13.20 -11.91
C GLY A 210 1.03 11.84 -12.21
N GLU A 211 2.36 11.71 -12.15
CA GLU A 211 3.10 10.47 -12.42
C GLU A 211 3.58 9.79 -11.15
N ASP A 212 4.01 10.57 -10.16
CA ASP A 212 4.71 10.02 -9.00
C ASP A 212 3.85 10.09 -7.74
N VAL A 213 3.88 9.00 -6.97
CA VAL A 213 3.22 8.90 -5.67
C VAL A 213 4.24 8.38 -4.66
N LEU A 214 4.42 9.10 -3.57
CA LEU A 214 5.28 8.69 -2.48
C LEU A 214 4.44 8.07 -1.36
N PHE A 215 4.68 6.80 -1.05
CA PHE A 215 4.10 6.15 0.12
C PHE A 215 5.08 6.22 1.29
N LEU A 216 4.56 6.56 2.48
CA LEU A 216 5.35 6.63 3.70
C LEU A 216 4.84 5.59 4.68
N PHE A 217 5.75 4.73 5.13
CA PHE A 217 5.53 3.83 6.25
C PHE A 217 6.44 4.25 7.41
N TYR A 218 5.95 4.13 8.63
CA TYR A 218 6.62 4.58 9.84
C TYR A 218 6.62 3.49 10.89
N ASP A 219 7.82 3.13 11.35
CA ASP A 219 8.06 2.29 12.50
C ASP A 219 8.16 3.21 13.71
N ARG A 220 7.18 3.08 14.61
CA ARG A 220 7.06 3.95 15.76
C ARG A 220 8.10 3.64 16.83
N ASP A 221 8.46 2.38 17.00
CA ASP A 221 9.35 1.92 18.07
C ASP A 221 10.80 2.33 17.78
N LEU A 222 11.19 2.27 16.51
CA LEU A 222 12.54 2.63 16.08
C LEU A 222 12.64 4.07 15.52
N GLY A 223 11.50 4.73 15.33
CA GLY A 223 11.46 6.07 14.74
C GLY A 223 11.92 6.10 13.29
N ILE A 224 11.80 4.99 12.55
CA ILE A 224 12.26 4.86 11.17
C ILE A 224 11.09 5.13 10.22
N THR A 225 11.30 5.98 9.22
CA THR A 225 10.38 6.23 8.11
C THR A 225 10.94 5.64 6.83
N GLY A 226 10.19 4.73 6.21
CA GLY A 226 10.43 4.24 4.86
C GLY A 226 9.64 5.03 3.82
N LEU A 227 10.34 5.55 2.82
CA LEU A 227 9.82 6.28 1.69
C LEU A 227 9.82 5.37 0.47
N PHE A 228 8.65 5.16 -0.14
CA PHE A 228 8.44 4.23 -1.24
C PHE A 228 7.91 4.99 -2.47
N PRO A 229 8.80 5.46 -3.37
CA PRO A 229 8.42 6.17 -4.59
C PRO A 229 7.80 5.20 -5.60
N TYR A 230 6.57 5.46 -6.01
CA TYR A 230 5.84 4.70 -7.01
C TYR A 230 5.57 5.58 -8.24
N ASN A 231 5.88 5.05 -9.43
CA ASN A 231 5.58 5.73 -10.68
C ASN A 231 4.36 5.08 -11.36
N LEU A 232 3.34 5.88 -11.65
CA LEU A 232 2.07 5.48 -12.22
C LEU A 232 2.18 4.98 -13.65
N ILE A 233 3.06 5.57 -14.47
CA ILE A 233 3.27 5.16 -15.87
C ILE A 233 3.99 3.83 -15.93
N LYS A 234 5.15 3.75 -15.28
CA LYS A 234 6.00 2.56 -15.30
C LYS A 234 5.42 1.42 -14.47
N LYS A 235 4.46 1.71 -13.59
CA LYS A 235 3.90 0.77 -12.61
C LYS A 235 4.99 0.05 -11.85
N GLN A 236 5.89 0.84 -11.27
CA GLN A 236 7.08 0.31 -10.62
C GLN A 236 7.42 1.13 -9.38
N LEU A 237 7.86 0.41 -8.35
CA LEU A 237 8.44 0.99 -7.16
C LEU A 237 9.95 1.16 -7.33
N ALA A 238 10.45 2.37 -7.05
CA ALA A 238 11.88 2.60 -6.90
C ALA A 238 12.41 1.94 -5.62
N ASN A 239 13.73 1.87 -5.45
CA ASN A 239 14.32 1.39 -4.21
C ASN A 239 13.85 2.27 -3.03
N PRO A 240 13.33 1.68 -1.95
CA PRO A 240 12.89 2.43 -0.79
C PRO A 240 14.04 3.19 -0.14
N ILE A 241 13.73 4.37 0.41
CA ILE A 241 14.68 5.19 1.15
C ILE A 241 14.26 5.19 2.61
N TYR A 242 15.17 4.84 3.52
CA TYR A 242 14.90 4.81 4.96
C TYR A 242 15.63 5.95 5.67
N CYS A 243 14.95 6.57 6.62
CA CYS A 243 15.45 7.72 7.37
C CYS A 243 14.77 7.81 8.75
N ASN A 244 15.34 8.53 9.70
CA ASN A 244 14.73 8.75 11.02
C ASN A 244 13.89 10.04 11.07
N GLY A 245 14.11 10.94 10.11
CA GLY A 245 13.33 12.17 9.98
C GLY A 245 13.28 12.65 8.53
N MET A 246 12.19 13.32 8.18
CA MET A 246 12.04 13.95 6.88
C MET A 246 11.28 15.27 6.96
N ALA A 247 11.63 16.20 6.08
CA ALA A 247 10.86 17.42 5.83
C ALA A 247 10.72 17.62 4.32
N LEU A 248 9.50 17.89 3.87
CA LEU A 248 9.19 18.18 2.47
C LEU A 248 8.72 19.62 2.38
N ALA A 249 9.45 20.44 1.61
CA ALA A 249 9.09 21.81 1.32
C ALA A 249 8.08 21.89 0.17
N GLU A 250 7.33 22.99 0.10
CA GLU A 250 6.28 23.22 -0.91
C GLU A 250 6.79 23.18 -2.36
N ASN A 251 8.07 23.49 -2.57
CA ASN A 251 8.72 23.44 -3.88
C ASN A 251 9.27 22.05 -4.26
N GLY A 252 8.97 21.01 -3.49
CA GLY A 252 9.42 19.63 -3.74
C GLY A 252 10.84 19.33 -3.24
N ARG A 253 11.48 20.23 -2.48
CA ARG A 253 12.75 19.93 -1.81
C ARG A 253 12.50 19.01 -0.61
N LEU A 254 13.10 17.84 -0.64
CA LEU A 254 13.02 16.84 0.42
C LEU A 254 14.33 16.81 1.20
N VAL A 255 14.24 17.00 2.52
CA VAL A 255 15.37 16.87 3.44
C VAL A 255 15.19 15.61 4.26
N LEU A 256 16.23 14.77 4.31
CA LEU A 256 16.25 13.51 5.05
C LEU A 256 17.31 13.57 6.15
N PHE A 257 16.93 13.08 7.31
CA PHE A 257 17.77 12.89 8.48
C PHE A 257 17.93 11.39 8.73
N SER A 258 19.17 10.94 8.83
CA SER A 258 19.49 9.58 9.23
C SER A 258 20.29 9.63 10.53
N ASP A 259 19.84 8.85 11.50
CA ASP A 259 20.55 8.69 12.76
C ASP A 259 21.88 7.95 12.54
N GLN A 260 22.82 8.16 13.46
CA GLN A 260 24.09 7.45 13.50
C GLN A 260 24.15 6.61 14.76
N SER A 261 24.82 5.45 14.68
CA SER A 261 24.97 4.54 15.82
C SER A 261 25.67 5.18 17.03
N GLU A 262 26.51 6.18 16.80
CA GLU A 262 27.21 6.92 17.85
C GLU A 262 26.62 8.33 18.03
N PRO A 263 26.35 8.76 19.28
CA PRO A 263 25.90 10.12 19.56
C PRO A 263 26.88 11.16 19.03
N SER A 264 26.41 12.02 18.13
CA SER A 264 27.20 13.10 17.53
C SER A 264 26.54 14.45 17.77
N ARG A 265 27.34 15.52 17.71
CA ARG A 265 26.82 16.90 17.67
C ARG A 265 26.51 17.37 16.25
N ILE A 266 27.04 16.65 15.26
CA ILE A 266 26.90 16.96 13.84
C ILE A 266 26.25 15.77 13.18
N HIS A 267 25.07 15.98 12.62
CA HIS A 267 24.34 14.95 11.89
C HIS A 267 24.29 15.30 10.40
N PRO A 268 24.65 14.37 9.51
CA PRO A 268 24.51 14.59 8.08
C PRO A 268 23.03 14.66 7.70
N MET A 269 22.69 15.65 6.88
CA MET A 269 21.38 15.80 6.27
C MET A 269 21.51 15.63 4.77
N GLN A 270 20.62 14.88 4.15
CA GLN A 270 20.57 14.74 2.69
C GLN A 270 19.47 15.63 2.13
N ILE A 271 19.78 16.36 1.05
CA ILE A 271 18.83 17.24 0.38
C ILE A 271 18.62 16.74 -1.04
N TRP A 272 17.36 16.49 -1.36
CA TRP A 272 16.90 15.97 -2.64
C TRP A 272 15.96 16.97 -3.31
N HIS A 273 16.03 17.08 -4.62
CA HIS A 273 15.00 17.73 -5.43
C HIS A 273 14.09 16.63 -5.97
N THR A 274 12.82 16.68 -5.59
CA THR A 274 11.85 15.60 -5.86
C THR A 274 10.64 16.17 -6.59
N PRO A 275 9.87 15.32 -7.30
CA PRO A 275 8.65 15.78 -7.99
C PRO A 275 7.51 16.14 -7.02
N TYR A 276 7.63 15.83 -5.71
CA TYR A 276 6.58 15.97 -4.71
C TYR A 276 6.38 17.42 -4.23
N ALA A 277 6.22 18.37 -5.15
CA ALA A 277 5.84 19.75 -4.82
C ALA A 277 4.37 19.83 -4.35
N SER A 278 4.01 20.95 -3.71
CA SER A 278 2.62 21.27 -3.39
C SER A 278 1.86 21.69 -4.65
N HIS A 279 0.52 21.53 -4.65
CA HIS A 279 -0.29 21.96 -5.79
C HIS A 279 -0.27 23.48 -5.91
N GLU A 280 -0.27 24.18 -4.78
CA GLU A 280 -0.21 25.63 -4.65
C GLU A 280 1.06 26.19 -5.32
N TYR A 281 2.23 25.63 -5.00
CA TYR A 281 3.49 26.04 -5.62
C TYR A 281 3.48 25.84 -7.14
N VAL A 282 2.93 24.73 -7.63
CA VAL A 282 2.88 24.44 -9.07
C VAL A 282 1.89 25.36 -9.79
N SER A 283 0.78 25.75 -9.16
CA SER A 283 -0.19 26.69 -9.73
C SER A 283 0.36 28.12 -9.85
N GLU A 284 1.37 28.50 -9.07
CA GLU A 284 2.05 29.79 -9.21
C GLU A 284 3.09 29.81 -10.36
N LEU A 285 3.44 28.64 -10.90
CA LEU A 285 4.36 28.56 -12.04
C LEU A 285 3.66 28.97 -13.34
N PRO A 286 4.40 29.55 -14.32
CA PRO A 286 3.82 29.91 -15.60
C PRO A 286 3.19 28.71 -16.30
N GLU A 287 1.93 28.84 -16.74
CA GLU A 287 1.25 27.79 -17.50
C GLU A 287 1.98 27.50 -18.83
N SER A 288 2.11 26.22 -19.16
CA SER A 288 2.68 25.80 -20.44
C SER A 288 1.71 26.11 -21.57
N THR A 289 2.14 26.91 -22.55
CA THR A 289 1.33 27.22 -23.74
C THR A 289 1.35 26.12 -24.81
N SER A 290 1.99 24.97 -24.52
CA SER A 290 2.10 23.85 -25.45
C SER A 290 0.79 23.09 -25.61
N PHE A 291 0.64 22.33 -26.70
CA PHE A 291 -0.54 21.48 -26.95
C PHE A 291 -0.79 20.50 -25.78
N TYR A 292 0.26 19.83 -25.32
CA TYR A 292 0.19 18.90 -24.17
C TYR A 292 -0.10 19.61 -22.85
N GLY A 293 0.34 20.86 -22.70
CA GLY A 293 -0.01 21.71 -21.55
C GLY A 293 -1.52 21.96 -21.41
N LYS A 294 -2.27 21.95 -22.53
CA LYS A 294 -3.72 22.21 -22.54
C LYS A 294 -4.59 21.00 -22.21
N ILE A 295 -4.11 19.78 -22.43
CA ILE A 295 -4.82 18.54 -22.08
C ILE A 295 -4.73 18.28 -20.57
N GLY A 296 -3.65 18.75 -19.94
CA GLY A 296 -3.37 18.51 -18.53
C GLY A 296 -2.53 17.24 -18.34
N ASN A 297 -1.44 17.35 -17.59
CA ASN A 297 -0.46 16.26 -17.47
C ASN A 297 -1.09 14.99 -16.88
N LYS A 298 -2.02 15.14 -15.94
CA LYS A 298 -2.66 14.01 -15.25
C LYS A 298 -3.46 13.09 -16.19
N GLU A 299 -4.17 13.66 -17.16
CA GLU A 299 -4.91 12.88 -18.16
C GLU A 299 -3.97 12.18 -19.15
N LEU A 300 -2.92 12.87 -19.60
CA LEU A 300 -1.89 12.28 -20.46
C LEU A 300 -1.20 11.10 -19.79
N VAL A 301 -0.81 11.27 -18.53
CA VAL A 301 -0.14 10.25 -17.73
C VAL A 301 -1.00 9.02 -17.56
N ARG A 302 -2.28 9.20 -17.25
CA ARG A 302 -3.24 8.10 -17.14
C ARG A 302 -3.37 7.32 -18.45
N GLY A 303 -3.51 8.03 -19.59
CA GLY A 303 -3.60 7.39 -20.90
C GLY A 303 -2.32 6.63 -21.30
N ILE A 304 -1.14 7.18 -21.01
CA ILE A 304 0.14 6.49 -21.25
C ILE A 304 0.28 5.28 -20.33
N SER A 305 -0.14 5.38 -19.06
CA SER A 305 -0.14 4.26 -18.12
C SER A 305 -1.05 3.13 -18.59
N ASP A 306 -2.27 3.43 -19.04
CA ASP A 306 -3.21 2.44 -19.58
C ASP A 306 -2.62 1.72 -20.80
N LEU A 307 -2.00 2.47 -21.74
CA LEU A 307 -1.29 1.88 -22.88
C LEU A 307 -0.15 0.94 -22.43
N TYR A 308 0.67 1.37 -21.46
CA TYR A 308 1.77 0.56 -20.96
C TYR A 308 1.27 -0.72 -20.26
N SER A 309 0.13 -0.64 -19.59
CA SER A 309 -0.56 -1.78 -18.97
C SER A 309 -0.92 -2.84 -19.99
N ILE A 310 -1.51 -2.42 -21.11
CA ILE A 310 -1.89 -3.33 -22.19
C ILE A 310 -0.63 -3.98 -22.76
N THR A 311 0.44 -3.22 -23.02
CA THR A 311 1.70 -3.81 -23.51
C THR A 311 2.28 -4.84 -22.54
N ARG A 312 2.27 -4.55 -21.23
CA ARG A 312 2.72 -5.50 -20.20
C ARG A 312 1.83 -6.74 -20.10
N LEU A 313 0.52 -6.59 -20.24
CA LEU A 313 -0.43 -7.71 -20.25
C LEU A 313 -0.20 -8.61 -21.48
N ILE A 314 0.10 -8.04 -22.65
CA ILE A 314 0.44 -8.79 -23.88
C ILE A 314 1.76 -9.56 -23.72
N ASP A 315 2.77 -8.94 -23.10
CA ASP A 315 4.08 -9.56 -22.88
C ASP A 315 4.04 -10.64 -21.78
N ASN A 316 2.98 -10.69 -20.98
CA ASN A 316 2.84 -11.66 -19.90
C ASN A 316 2.51 -13.06 -20.46
N GLN A 317 3.33 -14.05 -20.15
CA GLN A 317 3.26 -15.39 -20.75
C GLN A 317 2.20 -16.32 -20.14
N SER A 318 1.53 -15.90 -19.06
CA SER A 318 0.45 -16.67 -18.43
C SER A 318 -0.85 -16.48 -19.21
N VAL A 319 -1.30 -17.53 -19.89
CA VAL A 319 -2.51 -17.50 -20.72
C VAL A 319 -3.72 -17.92 -19.88
N SER A 320 -4.64 -17.00 -19.59
CA SER A 320 -5.95 -17.30 -19.00
C SER A 320 -7.09 -16.66 -19.82
N GLN A 321 -8.27 -17.26 -19.81
CA GLN A 321 -9.44 -16.72 -20.51
C GLN A 321 -9.81 -15.32 -19.96
N LYS A 322 -9.80 -15.16 -18.63
CA LYS A 322 -10.09 -13.88 -17.96
C LYS A 322 -9.10 -12.78 -18.37
N LEU A 323 -7.83 -13.11 -18.54
CA LEU A 323 -6.82 -12.14 -19.01
C LEU A 323 -7.16 -11.60 -20.40
N TYR A 324 -7.65 -12.45 -21.31
CA TYR A 324 -8.08 -12.02 -22.65
C TYR A 324 -9.35 -11.17 -22.62
N GLU A 325 -10.32 -11.52 -21.78
CA GLU A 325 -11.53 -10.71 -21.56
C GLU A 325 -11.16 -9.32 -21.02
N GLU A 326 -10.30 -9.26 -20.00
CA GLU A 326 -9.79 -8.02 -19.42
C GLU A 326 -8.98 -7.18 -20.43
N LEU A 327 -8.21 -7.83 -21.31
CA LEU A 327 -7.48 -7.14 -22.37
C LEU A 327 -8.41 -6.54 -23.42
N ALA A 328 -9.49 -7.25 -23.80
CA ALA A 328 -10.50 -6.74 -24.71
C ALA A 328 -11.24 -5.54 -24.11
N ASP A 329 -11.64 -5.64 -22.84
CA ASP A 329 -12.31 -4.58 -22.10
C ASP A 329 -11.42 -3.34 -21.96
N ASN A 330 -10.15 -3.51 -21.58
CA ASN A 330 -9.19 -2.40 -21.45
C ASN A 330 -8.92 -1.73 -22.80
N THR A 331 -8.81 -2.49 -23.88
CA THR A 331 -8.63 -1.92 -25.23
C THR A 331 -9.86 -1.11 -25.66
N SER A 332 -11.08 -1.61 -25.40
CA SER A 332 -12.31 -0.87 -25.70
C SER A 332 -12.41 0.43 -24.90
N ARG A 333 -12.17 0.36 -23.58
CA ARG A 333 -12.20 1.53 -22.69
C ARG A 333 -11.20 2.60 -23.09
N LEU A 334 -10.04 2.22 -23.62
CA LEU A 334 -9.00 3.16 -24.04
C LEU A 334 -9.48 4.05 -25.20
N PHE A 335 -10.20 3.47 -26.17
CA PHE A 335 -10.79 4.22 -27.28
C PHE A 335 -11.93 5.14 -26.83
N ASP A 336 -12.72 4.71 -25.84
CA ASP A 336 -13.84 5.51 -25.32
C ASP A 336 -13.38 6.63 -24.36
N SER A 337 -12.30 6.42 -23.61
CA SER A 337 -11.86 7.31 -22.53
C SER A 337 -10.91 8.41 -22.98
N TYR A 338 -10.14 8.20 -24.05
CA TYR A 338 -9.12 9.16 -24.49
C TYR A 338 -9.38 9.69 -25.90
N TYR A 339 -10.24 10.71 -25.99
CA TYR A 339 -10.49 11.46 -27.23
C TYR A 339 -9.20 12.04 -27.84
N CYS A 340 -8.16 12.27 -27.03
CA CYS A 340 -6.87 12.77 -27.50
C CYS A 340 -6.11 11.77 -28.40
N CYS A 341 -6.20 10.46 -28.13
CA CYS A 341 -5.52 9.43 -28.93
C CYS A 341 -6.12 9.30 -30.34
N LEU A 342 -7.40 9.63 -30.51
CA LEU A 342 -8.07 9.68 -31.82
C LEU A 342 -7.60 10.83 -32.73
N SER A 343 -6.88 11.82 -32.19
CA SER A 343 -6.36 12.95 -33.00
C SER A 343 -4.94 12.74 -33.55
N LEU A 344 -4.32 11.59 -33.23
CA LEU A 344 -2.98 11.21 -33.71
C LEU A 344 -3.01 10.30 -34.97
N SER A 345 -4.20 10.04 -35.54
CA SER A 345 -4.36 9.34 -36.82
C SER A 345 -4.32 10.29 -38.02
#